data_AF-A0A428UED6-F1
#
_entry.id   AF-A0A428UED6-F1
#
_cell.length_a   1.000
_cell.length_b   1.000
_cell.length_c   1.000
_cell.angle_alpha   90.00
_cell.angle_beta   90.00
_cell.angle_gamma   90.00
#
_symmetry.space_group_name_H-M   'P 1'
#
loop_
_entity.id
_entity.type
_entity.pdbx_description
1 polymer ?
#
loop_
_entity_poly.entity_id
_entity_poly.type
_entity_poly.pdbx_seq_one_letter_code
_entity_poly.pdbx_strand_id
1 'polypeptide(L)'
;MPKILAYRGKVVQCLIQAQFAKGGPDIMETLVHYIVIENNLNKDSNVRVWLLMGNIVQIAIRMGYHRDPQHFKSLSPYQGEMRRRMWAMVYSLDTGFATQMGLPSSIKHSLSDTRPPRNLQNHDFDASSTELPPARSIDELTSSTVIIAKFHIARINFYMHYQRARILINWKFLGTSKDPADSDQSWSIVIEAALEILQLQHLMAEESEVSDASRPTVSHVFSSSAAETNCHLNS
;
A
#
# COMPACT_ATOMS: atom_id res chain seq x y z
N MET A 1 -0.05 -11.36 -26.25
CA MET A 1 -1.10 -11.94 -25.39
C MET A 1 -1.05 -13.46 -25.22
N PRO A 2 -0.83 -14.30 -26.25
CA PRO A 2 -0.94 -15.77 -26.10
C PRO A 2 -0.05 -16.38 -25.01
N LYS A 3 1.19 -15.90 -24.87
CA LYS A 3 2.13 -16.35 -23.83
C LYS A 3 1.65 -16.08 -22.41
N ILE A 4 1.01 -14.92 -22.17
CA ILE A 4 0.48 -14.54 -20.84
C ILE A 4 -0.70 -15.44 -20.46
N LEU A 5 -1.59 -15.73 -21.41
CA LEU A 5 -2.72 -16.63 -21.18
C LEU A 5 -2.26 -18.08 -20.92
N ALA A 6 -1.24 -18.55 -21.64
CA ALA A 6 -0.63 -19.85 -21.38
C ALA A 6 0.01 -19.92 -19.98
N TYR A 7 0.77 -18.88 -19.59
CA TYR A 7 1.37 -18.77 -18.26
C TYR A 7 0.32 -18.74 -17.16
N ARG A 8 -0.74 -17.93 -17.33
CA ARG A 8 -1.92 -17.91 -16.44
C ARG A 8 -2.50 -19.29 -16.24
N GLY A 9 -2.70 -20.05 -17.33
CA GLY A 9 -3.22 -21.42 -17.28
C GLY A 9 -2.34 -22.34 -16.42
N LYS A 10 -1.02 -22.22 -16.55
CA LYS A 10 -0.05 -22.99 -15.73
C LYS A 10 -0.08 -22.61 -14.26
N VAL A 11 -0.13 -21.31 -13.96
CA VAL A 11 -0.25 -20.81 -12.58
C VAL A 11 -1.50 -21.38 -11.90
N VAL A 12 -2.66 -21.34 -12.58
CA VAL A 12 -3.91 -21.91 -12.06
C VAL A 12 -3.81 -23.41 -11.84
N GLN A 13 -3.21 -24.16 -12.78
CA GLN A 13 -2.99 -25.60 -12.62
C GLN A 13 -2.16 -25.92 -11.38
N CYS A 14 -1.05 -25.20 -11.17
CA CYS A 14 -0.19 -25.37 -9.99
C CYS A 14 -0.96 -25.07 -8.69
N LEU A 15 -1.74 -23.99 -8.62
CA LEU A 15 -2.53 -23.64 -7.44
C LEU A 15 -3.57 -24.71 -7.09
N ILE A 16 -4.25 -25.26 -8.08
CA ILE A 16 -5.25 -26.32 -7.89
C ILE A 16 -4.57 -27.60 -7.38
N GLN A 17 -3.49 -28.02 -8.04
CA GLN A 17 -2.74 -29.22 -7.66
C GLN A 17 -2.14 -29.12 -6.26
N ALA A 18 -1.60 -27.96 -5.91
CA ALA A 18 -1.02 -27.70 -4.58
C ALA A 18 -2.08 -27.46 -3.49
N GLN A 19 -3.37 -27.49 -3.84
CA GLN A 19 -4.48 -27.24 -2.92
C GLN A 19 -4.26 -25.91 -2.16
N PHE A 20 -4.04 -24.82 -2.90
CA PHE A 20 -3.54 -23.53 -2.38
C PHE A 20 -4.18 -23.04 -1.07
N ALA A 21 -5.45 -23.32 -0.83
CA ALA A 21 -6.14 -22.99 0.42
C ALA A 21 -5.51 -23.62 1.67
N LYS A 22 -4.85 -24.78 1.54
CA LYS A 22 -4.12 -25.45 2.62
C LYS A 22 -2.83 -24.71 3.00
N GLY A 23 -2.30 -23.84 2.14
CA GLY A 23 -0.99 -23.24 2.28
C GLY A 23 0.12 -24.22 1.94
N GLY A 24 1.36 -23.75 1.97
CA GLY A 24 2.54 -24.54 1.63
C GLY A 24 3.70 -23.67 1.14
N PRO A 25 4.83 -24.26 0.75
CA PRO A 25 5.90 -23.54 0.07
C PRO A 25 5.38 -22.93 -1.23
N ASP A 26 5.87 -21.73 -1.57
CA ASP A 26 5.65 -21.03 -2.86
C ASP A 26 4.19 -20.69 -3.22
N ILE A 27 3.21 -21.03 -2.36
CA ILE A 27 1.79 -20.73 -2.58
C ILE A 27 1.55 -19.23 -2.67
N MET A 28 2.16 -18.44 -1.78
CA MET A 28 1.94 -17.00 -1.75
C MET A 28 2.54 -16.31 -2.95
N GLU A 29 3.75 -16.70 -3.33
CA GLU A 29 4.45 -16.28 -4.54
C GLU A 29 3.58 -16.56 -5.77
N THR A 30 3.03 -17.78 -5.87
CA THR A 30 2.18 -18.19 -6.99
C THR A 30 0.86 -17.42 -7.02
N LEU A 31 0.22 -17.19 -5.86
CA LEU A 31 -1.00 -16.39 -5.74
C LEU A 31 -0.77 -14.92 -6.11
N VAL A 32 0.37 -14.34 -5.72
CA VAL A 32 0.76 -12.97 -6.09
C VAL A 32 0.98 -12.86 -7.59
N HIS A 33 1.67 -13.82 -8.22
CA HIS A 33 1.77 -13.85 -9.68
C HIS A 33 0.39 -13.94 -10.34
N TYR A 34 -0.51 -14.78 -9.81
CA TYR A 34 -1.85 -14.96 -10.34
C TYR A 34 -2.67 -13.66 -10.32
N ILE A 35 -2.74 -12.98 -9.17
CA ILE A 35 -3.51 -11.73 -9.04
C ILE A 35 -2.92 -10.60 -9.89
N VAL A 36 -1.59 -10.53 -10.02
CA VAL A 36 -0.93 -9.55 -10.90
C VAL A 36 -1.29 -9.81 -12.36
N ILE A 37 -1.31 -11.07 -12.81
CA ILE A 37 -1.77 -11.42 -14.16
C ILE A 37 -3.23 -11.03 -14.36
N GLU A 38 -4.12 -11.38 -13.43
CA GLU A 38 -5.53 -11.00 -13.51
C GLU A 38 -5.67 -9.48 -13.59
N ASN A 39 -4.96 -8.73 -12.77
CA ASN A 39 -5.00 -7.27 -12.81
C ASN A 39 -4.51 -6.71 -14.14
N ASN A 40 -3.44 -7.25 -14.73
CA ASN A 40 -2.93 -6.75 -16.02
C ASN A 40 -3.84 -7.11 -17.21
N LEU A 41 -4.62 -8.18 -17.10
CA LEU A 41 -5.59 -8.57 -18.13
C LEU A 41 -6.90 -7.77 -18.05
N ASN A 42 -7.22 -7.19 -16.89
CA ASN A 42 -8.43 -6.41 -16.67
C ASN A 42 -8.05 -4.94 -16.49
N LYS A 43 -8.31 -4.10 -17.50
CA LYS A 43 -7.86 -2.70 -17.51
C LYS A 43 -8.59 -1.77 -16.53
N ASP A 44 -9.77 -2.18 -16.07
CA ASP A 44 -10.62 -1.39 -15.18
C ASP A 44 -10.71 -2.00 -13.78
N SER A 45 -11.13 -1.18 -12.82
CA SER A 45 -11.43 -1.55 -11.44
C SER A 45 -12.34 -2.80 -11.40
N ASN A 46 -11.73 -3.96 -11.13
CA ASN A 46 -12.41 -5.25 -11.27
C ASN A 46 -12.73 -5.85 -9.91
N VAL A 47 -14.03 -5.89 -9.58
CA VAL A 47 -14.54 -6.49 -8.33
C VAL A 47 -14.03 -7.93 -8.13
N ARG A 48 -13.84 -8.72 -9.19
CA ARG A 48 -13.29 -10.08 -9.07
C ARG A 48 -11.83 -10.08 -8.61
N VAL A 49 -11.02 -9.13 -9.09
CA VAL A 49 -9.62 -8.98 -8.66
C VAL A 49 -9.59 -8.58 -7.19
N TRP A 50 -10.43 -7.64 -6.78
CA TRP A 50 -10.55 -7.25 -5.37
C TRP A 50 -11.00 -8.41 -4.47
N LEU A 51 -12.03 -9.19 -4.86
CA LEU A 51 -12.47 -10.38 -4.12
C LEU A 51 -11.38 -11.47 -4.05
N LEU A 52 -10.65 -11.69 -5.14
CA LEU A 52 -9.51 -12.61 -5.15
C LEU A 52 -8.41 -12.13 -4.20
N MET A 53 -8.12 -10.83 -4.17
CA MET A 53 -7.15 -10.26 -3.23
C MET A 53 -7.57 -10.49 -1.77
N GLY A 54 -8.86 -10.33 -1.45
CA GLY A 54 -9.39 -10.65 -0.12
C GLY A 54 -9.11 -12.10 0.28
N ASN A 55 -9.28 -13.07 -0.64
CA ASN A 55 -8.92 -14.46 -0.38
C ASN A 55 -7.41 -14.66 -0.16
N ILE A 56 -6.57 -13.99 -0.95
CA ILE A 56 -5.11 -14.03 -0.81
C ILE A 56 -4.69 -13.50 0.56
N VAL A 57 -5.30 -12.40 1.04
CA VAL A 57 -5.06 -11.87 2.39
C VAL A 57 -5.40 -12.91 3.46
N GLN A 58 -6.56 -13.58 3.35
CA GLN A 58 -6.94 -14.61 4.34
C GLN A 58 -5.96 -15.80 4.36
N ILE A 59 -5.48 -16.23 3.19
CA ILE A 59 -4.47 -17.30 3.09
C ILE A 59 -3.14 -16.85 3.70
N ALA A 60 -2.68 -15.63 3.40
CA ALA A 60 -1.47 -15.05 3.98
C ALA A 60 -1.56 -14.97 5.51
N ILE A 61 -2.71 -14.54 6.04
CA ILE A 61 -2.96 -14.47 7.48
C ILE A 61 -2.92 -15.87 8.09
N ARG A 62 -3.61 -16.85 7.49
CA ARG A 62 -3.60 -18.26 7.92
C ARG A 62 -2.20 -18.87 7.92
N MET A 63 -1.34 -18.47 6.99
CA MET A 63 0.07 -18.88 6.91
C MET A 63 1.02 -18.07 7.82
N GLY A 64 0.49 -17.08 8.54
CA GLY A 64 1.23 -16.30 9.54
C GLY A 64 2.08 -15.15 8.99
N TYR A 65 1.87 -14.70 7.75
CA TYR A 65 2.67 -13.60 7.16
C TYR A 65 2.43 -12.23 7.82
N HIS A 66 1.27 -12.05 8.45
CA HIS A 66 0.90 -10.84 9.19
C HIS A 66 1.65 -10.67 10.51
N ARG A 67 2.40 -11.70 10.94
CA ARG A 67 3.22 -11.70 12.16
C ARG A 67 4.70 -11.61 11.81
N ASP A 68 5.42 -10.75 12.53
CA ASP A 68 6.84 -10.54 12.28
C ASP A 68 7.62 -11.85 12.52
N PRO A 69 8.50 -12.23 11.59
CA PRO A 69 9.31 -13.43 11.70
C PRO A 69 10.13 -13.55 13.00
N GLN A 70 10.45 -12.43 13.66
CA GLN A 70 11.20 -12.45 14.93
C GLN A 70 10.51 -13.28 16.02
N HIS A 71 9.18 -13.47 15.93
CA HIS A 71 8.41 -14.24 16.89
C HIS A 71 8.55 -15.76 16.68
N PHE A 72 9.14 -16.21 15.56
CA PHE A 72 9.24 -17.61 15.18
C PHE A 72 10.69 -18.09 15.18
N LYS A 73 11.08 -18.82 16.23
CA LYS A 73 12.44 -19.37 16.37
C LYS A 73 12.82 -20.39 15.29
N SER A 74 11.85 -20.97 14.60
CA SER A 74 12.05 -21.99 13.58
C SER A 74 12.38 -21.43 12.20
N LEU A 75 12.26 -20.11 11.99
CA LEU A 75 12.53 -19.49 10.70
C LEU A 75 14.00 -19.08 10.61
N SER A 76 14.65 -19.42 9.49
CA SER A 76 15.96 -18.86 9.18
C SER A 76 15.87 -17.36 8.89
N PRO A 77 16.98 -16.60 9.01
CA PRO A 77 16.99 -15.17 8.66
C PRO A 77 16.50 -14.91 7.23
N TYR A 78 16.90 -15.76 6.28
CA TYR A 78 16.42 -15.70 4.90
C TYR A 78 14.91 -15.88 4.79
N GLN A 79 14.36 -16.92 5.42
CA GLN A 79 12.91 -17.17 5.41
C GLN A 79 12.14 -16.03 6.06
N GLY A 80 12.67 -15.46 7.14
CA GLY A 80 12.10 -14.29 7.79
C GLY A 80 12.04 -13.09 6.84
N GLU A 81 13.15 -12.75 6.21
CA GLU A 81 13.17 -11.61 5.28
C GLU A 81 12.27 -11.84 4.06
N MET A 82 12.25 -13.05 3.48
CA MET A 82 11.32 -13.37 2.39
C MET A 82 9.86 -13.23 2.80
N ARG A 83 9.52 -13.63 4.04
CA ARG A 83 8.18 -13.43 4.60
C ARG A 83 7.83 -11.94 4.79
N ARG A 84 8.76 -11.10 5.26
CA ARG A 84 8.53 -9.64 5.34
C ARG A 84 8.27 -9.03 3.97
N ARG A 85 9.08 -9.39 2.97
CA ARG A 85 8.91 -8.92 1.58
C ARG A 85 7.57 -9.35 0.99
N MET A 86 7.18 -10.60 1.20
CA MET A 86 5.90 -11.13 0.73
C MET A 86 4.71 -10.42 1.39
N TRP A 87 4.76 -10.23 2.72
CA TRP A 87 3.70 -9.51 3.43
C TRP A 87 3.59 -8.06 2.96
N ALA A 88 4.73 -7.37 2.78
CA ALA A 88 4.75 -6.02 2.24
C ALA A 88 4.10 -5.96 0.84
N MET A 89 4.30 -6.99 0.01
CA MET A 89 3.70 -7.06 -1.34
C MET A 89 2.18 -7.25 -1.26
N VAL A 90 1.73 -8.22 -0.46
CA VAL A 90 0.30 -8.47 -0.21
C VAL A 90 -0.39 -7.21 0.32
N TYR A 91 0.25 -6.53 1.28
CA TYR A 91 -0.25 -5.31 1.88
C TYR A 91 -0.39 -4.16 0.89
N SER A 92 0.63 -3.97 0.06
CA SER A 92 0.63 -2.92 -0.96
C SER A 92 -0.44 -3.17 -2.04
N LEU A 93 -0.62 -4.43 -2.45
CA LEU A 93 -1.63 -4.82 -3.43
C LEU A 93 -3.06 -4.67 -2.88
N ASP A 94 -3.33 -5.15 -1.66
CA ASP A 94 -4.66 -5.03 -1.04
C ASP A 94 -5.06 -3.56 -0.86
N THR A 95 -4.14 -2.73 -0.34
CA THR A 95 -4.39 -1.28 -0.21
C THR A 95 -4.61 -0.63 -1.58
N GLY A 96 -3.80 -0.98 -2.58
CA GLY A 96 -3.91 -0.44 -3.94
C GLY A 96 -5.24 -0.78 -4.61
N PHE A 97 -5.67 -2.04 -4.57
CA PHE A 97 -6.96 -2.45 -5.15
C PHE A 97 -8.14 -1.87 -4.39
N ALA A 98 -8.09 -1.85 -3.06
CA ALA A 98 -9.12 -1.22 -2.24
C ALA A 98 -9.28 0.27 -2.58
N THR A 99 -8.16 0.99 -2.71
CA THR A 99 -8.14 2.41 -3.11
C THR A 99 -8.75 2.62 -4.49
N GLN A 100 -8.38 1.81 -5.50
CA GLN A 100 -8.94 1.91 -6.85
C GLN A 100 -10.46 1.68 -6.89
N MET A 101 -10.97 0.81 -6.01
CA MET A 101 -12.40 0.51 -5.91
C MET A 101 -13.16 1.50 -5.02
N GLY A 102 -12.48 2.38 -4.29
CA GLY A 102 -13.09 3.20 -3.24
C GLY A 102 -13.62 2.37 -2.06
N LEU A 103 -13.05 1.18 -1.83
CA LEU A 103 -13.46 0.23 -0.79
C LEU A 103 -12.42 0.17 0.35
N PRO A 104 -12.81 -0.32 1.54
CA PRO A 104 -11.85 -0.60 2.61
C PRO A 104 -10.88 -1.75 2.24
N SER A 105 -9.65 -1.65 2.75
CA SER A 105 -8.67 -2.74 2.71
C SER A 105 -9.14 -3.94 3.55
N SER A 106 -8.79 -5.15 3.11
CA SER A 106 -9.07 -6.40 3.82
C SER A 106 -8.17 -6.57 5.06
N ILE A 107 -7.01 -5.93 5.05
CA ILE A 107 -6.01 -6.03 6.11
C ILE A 107 -6.38 -5.10 7.27
N LYS A 108 -6.42 -5.67 8.47
CA LYS A 108 -6.57 -4.90 9.71
C LYS A 108 -5.19 -4.59 10.27
N HIS A 109 -4.77 -3.33 10.17
CA HIS A 109 -3.43 -2.88 10.59
C HIS A 109 -3.13 -3.19 12.05
N SER A 110 -4.12 -3.04 12.93
CA SER A 110 -3.98 -3.37 14.35
C SER A 110 -3.71 -4.85 14.63
N LEU A 111 -3.94 -5.74 13.66
CA LEU A 111 -3.70 -7.17 13.78
C LEU A 111 -2.40 -7.61 13.12
N SER A 112 -1.66 -6.71 12.47
CA SER A 112 -0.37 -7.03 11.83
C SER A 112 0.77 -6.30 12.53
N ASP A 113 1.82 -7.04 12.87
CA ASP A 113 3.01 -6.52 13.55
C ASP A 113 4.30 -6.68 12.71
N THR A 114 4.18 -7.20 11.47
CA THR A 114 5.31 -7.37 10.55
C THR A 114 5.98 -6.04 10.23
N ARG A 115 7.29 -5.99 10.46
CA ARG A 115 8.12 -4.80 10.15
C ARG A 115 8.36 -4.65 8.64
N PRO A 116 8.71 -3.43 8.16
CA PRO A 116 9.14 -3.24 6.78
C PRO A 116 10.30 -4.19 6.40
N PRO A 117 10.41 -4.61 5.14
CA PRO A 117 11.57 -5.34 4.63
C PRO A 117 12.86 -4.54 4.80
N ARG A 118 13.99 -5.23 4.91
CA ARG A 118 15.31 -4.57 4.98
C ARG A 118 15.77 -4.16 3.59
N ASN A 119 16.36 -2.96 3.46
CA ASN A 119 16.91 -2.48 2.18
C ASN A 119 18.16 -3.28 1.79
N LEU A 120 17.97 -4.40 1.09
CA LEU A 120 19.01 -5.35 0.67
C LEU A 120 18.82 -5.74 -0.80
N GLN A 121 19.92 -6.01 -1.49
CA GLN A 121 19.95 -6.71 -2.77
C GLN A 121 19.59 -8.19 -2.58
N ASN A 122 19.14 -8.83 -3.66
CA ASN A 122 18.84 -10.26 -3.62
C ASN A 122 20.08 -11.15 -3.47
N HIS A 123 21.27 -10.64 -3.80
CA HIS A 123 22.52 -11.39 -3.75
C HIS A 123 23.30 -11.23 -2.44
N ASP A 124 22.81 -10.45 -1.47
CA ASP A 124 23.55 -10.24 -0.21
C ASP A 124 23.38 -11.36 0.80
N PHE A 125 22.33 -12.16 0.65
CA PHE A 125 21.96 -13.22 1.57
C PHE A 125 21.15 -14.28 0.83
N ASP A 126 21.21 -15.49 1.33
CA ASP A 126 20.56 -16.66 0.75
C ASP A 126 20.10 -17.63 1.84
N ALA A 127 19.60 -18.79 1.44
CA ALA A 127 19.10 -19.80 2.36
C ALA A 127 20.15 -20.34 3.35
N SER A 128 21.45 -20.16 3.08
CA SER A 128 22.55 -20.58 3.96
C SER A 128 22.96 -19.52 5.00
N SER A 129 22.44 -18.30 4.87
CA SER A 129 22.78 -17.18 5.75
C SER A 129 22.28 -17.39 7.18
N THR A 130 23.17 -17.28 8.16
CA THR A 130 22.88 -17.41 9.60
C THR A 130 22.45 -16.10 10.25
N GLU A 131 22.69 -14.97 9.57
CA GLU A 131 22.21 -13.64 9.95
C GLU A 131 21.93 -12.79 8.69
N LEU A 132 21.17 -11.70 8.86
CA LEU A 132 20.95 -10.74 7.77
C LEU A 132 22.04 -9.66 7.79
N PRO A 133 22.62 -9.31 6.63
CA PRO A 133 23.54 -8.19 6.53
C PRO A 133 22.86 -6.87 6.93
N PRO A 134 23.62 -5.85 7.37
CA PRO A 134 23.06 -4.56 7.74
C PRO A 134 22.27 -3.94 6.59
N ALA A 135 21.22 -3.18 6.93
CA ALA A 135 20.43 -2.47 5.94
C ALA A 135 21.30 -1.40 5.24
N ARG A 136 21.15 -1.27 3.93
CA ARG A 136 21.77 -0.16 3.18
C ARG A 136 21.03 1.15 3.41
N SER A 137 21.69 2.25 3.07
CA SER A 137 21.06 3.57 3.05
C SER A 137 19.79 3.56 2.19
N ILE A 138 18.81 4.37 2.55
CA ILE A 138 17.58 4.55 1.77
C ILE A 138 17.87 5.17 0.39
N ASP A 139 18.97 5.92 0.27
CA ASP A 139 19.41 6.54 -0.99
C ASP A 139 19.98 5.53 -2.00
N GLU A 140 20.29 4.31 -1.55
CA GLU A 140 20.78 3.25 -2.43
C GLU A 140 19.62 2.40 -2.95
N LEU A 141 19.47 2.38 -4.28
CA LEU A 141 18.49 1.53 -4.95
C LEU A 141 18.90 0.06 -4.90
N THR A 142 18.03 -0.76 -4.32
CA THR A 142 18.19 -2.20 -4.23
C THR A 142 17.01 -2.95 -4.81
N SER A 143 17.18 -4.27 -4.91
CA SER A 143 16.11 -5.21 -5.23
C SER A 143 14.86 -5.05 -4.33
N SER A 144 15.01 -4.50 -3.13
CA SER A 144 13.92 -4.29 -2.17
C SER A 144 13.31 -2.88 -2.19
N THR A 145 13.95 -1.91 -2.85
CA THR A 145 13.53 -0.49 -2.76
C THR A 145 12.09 -0.28 -3.20
N VAL A 146 11.70 -0.87 -4.34
CA VAL A 146 10.33 -0.71 -4.85
C VAL A 146 9.29 -1.25 -3.86
N ILE A 147 9.57 -2.39 -3.22
CA ILE A 147 8.60 -2.97 -2.30
C ILE A 147 8.54 -2.22 -0.96
N ILE A 148 9.68 -1.72 -0.49
CA ILE A 148 9.76 -0.85 0.69
C ILE A 148 8.95 0.42 0.43
N ALA A 149 9.21 1.13 -0.68
CA ALA A 149 8.49 2.35 -1.04
C ALA A 149 6.98 2.12 -1.14
N LYS A 150 6.54 1.05 -1.85
CA LYS A 150 5.12 0.70 -1.97
C LYS A 150 4.49 0.40 -0.60
N PHE A 151 5.20 -0.28 0.28
CA PHE A 151 4.70 -0.58 1.63
C PHE A 151 4.50 0.68 2.46
N HIS A 152 5.45 1.62 2.41
CA HIS A 152 5.34 2.92 3.08
C HIS A 152 4.17 3.75 2.53
N ILE A 153 4.07 3.89 1.21
CA ILE A 153 2.95 4.59 0.56
C ILE A 153 1.61 3.96 0.93
N ALA A 154 1.51 2.63 0.95
CA ALA A 154 0.29 1.94 1.35
C ALA A 154 -0.09 2.22 2.81
N ARG A 155 0.88 2.32 3.73
CA ARG A 155 0.64 2.72 5.12
C ARG A 155 0.14 4.17 5.23
N ILE A 156 0.75 5.09 4.49
CA ILE A 156 0.33 6.51 4.44
C ILE A 156 -1.09 6.61 3.88
N ASN A 157 -1.37 5.95 2.75
CA ASN A 157 -2.70 5.91 2.15
C ASN A 157 -3.75 5.40 3.12
N PHE A 158 -3.47 4.29 3.81
CA PHE A 158 -4.39 3.79 4.83
C PHE A 158 -4.67 4.84 5.92
N TYR A 159 -3.62 5.48 6.45
CA TYR A 159 -3.78 6.48 7.50
C TYR A 159 -4.55 7.70 7.00
N MET A 160 -4.31 8.17 5.77
CA MET A 160 -5.12 9.22 5.16
C MET A 160 -6.60 8.83 5.04
N HIS A 161 -6.90 7.59 4.64
CA HIS A 161 -8.28 7.09 4.58
C HIS A 161 -8.92 6.99 5.96
N TYR A 162 -8.17 6.61 6.99
CA TYR A 162 -8.62 6.62 8.37
C TYR A 162 -9.00 8.03 8.85
N GLN A 163 -8.17 9.04 8.57
CA GLN A 163 -8.48 10.44 8.89
C GLN A 163 -9.73 10.93 8.16
N ARG A 164 -9.89 10.59 6.88
CA ARG A 164 -11.13 10.89 6.12
C ARG A 164 -12.36 10.27 6.75
N ALA A 165 -12.26 9.02 7.20
CA ALA A 165 -13.36 8.36 7.91
C ALA A 165 -13.68 9.04 9.26
N ARG A 166 -12.66 9.48 10.03
CA ARG A 166 -12.85 10.26 11.25
C ARG A 166 -13.64 11.54 10.98
N ILE A 167 -13.29 12.27 9.91
CA ILE A 167 -14.00 13.48 9.49
C ILE A 167 -15.46 13.15 9.17
N LEU A 168 -15.72 12.17 8.31
CA LEU A 168 -17.08 11.82 7.89
C LEU A 168 -17.98 11.40 9.06
N ILE A 169 -17.46 10.60 10.00
CA ILE A 169 -18.21 10.12 11.17
C ILE A 169 -18.57 11.30 12.09
N ASN A 170 -17.59 12.16 12.42
CA ASN A 170 -17.81 13.28 13.32
C ASN A 170 -18.63 14.39 12.67
N TRP A 171 -18.46 14.64 11.37
CA TRP A 171 -19.30 15.57 10.61
C TRP A 171 -20.78 15.14 10.63
N LYS A 172 -21.05 13.85 10.46
CA LYS A 172 -22.42 13.32 10.55
C LYS A 172 -22.99 13.53 11.95
N PHE A 173 -22.18 13.34 12.99
CA PHE A 173 -22.59 13.53 14.38
C PHE A 173 -22.89 15.00 14.70
N LEU A 174 -22.07 15.93 14.21
CA LEU A 174 -22.29 17.39 14.30
C LEU A 174 -23.66 17.82 13.79
N GLY A 175 -24.13 17.23 12.68
CA GLY A 175 -25.45 17.51 12.13
C GLY A 175 -26.63 16.99 12.96
N THR A 176 -26.37 16.17 13.98
CA THR A 176 -27.39 15.50 14.80
C THR A 176 -27.34 15.83 16.29
N SER A 177 -26.21 16.37 16.79
CA SER A 177 -26.04 16.68 18.21
C SER A 177 -26.88 17.89 18.62
N LYS A 178 -27.49 17.81 19.81
CA LYS A 178 -28.19 18.93 20.46
C LYS A 178 -27.37 19.57 21.58
N ASP A 179 -26.29 18.93 22.00
CA ASP A 179 -25.41 19.39 23.07
C ASP A 179 -24.21 20.16 22.47
N PRO A 180 -24.00 21.43 22.85
CA PRO A 180 -22.84 22.22 22.42
C PRO A 180 -21.48 21.58 22.73
N ALA A 181 -21.33 20.91 23.88
CA ALA A 181 -20.03 20.34 24.27
C ALA A 181 -19.62 19.16 23.37
N ASP A 182 -20.58 18.32 23.03
CA ASP A 182 -20.41 17.21 22.09
C ASP A 182 -20.09 17.70 20.66
N SER A 183 -20.66 18.85 20.29
CA SER A 183 -20.37 19.52 19.03
C SER A 183 -18.92 20.03 19.00
N ASP A 184 -18.48 20.72 20.05
CA ASP A 184 -17.10 21.25 20.12
C ASP A 184 -16.04 20.14 20.07
N GLN A 185 -16.27 19.03 20.79
CA GLN A 185 -15.37 17.88 20.75
C GLN A 185 -15.29 17.26 19.34
N SER A 186 -16.43 17.14 18.66
CA SER A 186 -16.50 16.61 17.30
C SER A 186 -15.81 17.53 16.29
N TRP A 187 -15.93 18.85 16.45
CA TRP A 187 -15.21 19.85 15.63
C TRP A 187 -13.70 19.77 15.83
N SER A 188 -13.21 19.62 17.07
CA SER A 188 -11.77 19.45 17.34
C SER A 188 -11.23 18.24 16.57
N ILE A 189 -11.94 17.11 16.64
CA ILE A 189 -11.55 15.88 15.93
C ILE A 189 -11.50 16.08 14.41
N VAL A 190 -12.48 16.79 13.84
CA VAL A 190 -12.52 17.08 12.40
C VAL A 190 -11.33 17.95 11.97
N ILE A 191 -11.03 19.00 12.72
CA ILE A 191 -9.91 19.92 12.43
C ILE A 191 -8.57 19.19 12.53
N GLU A 192 -8.35 18.44 13.62
CA GLU A 192 -7.14 17.63 13.81
C GLU A 192 -6.93 16.65 12.66
N ALA A 193 -7.98 15.91 12.29
CA ALA A 193 -7.91 14.94 11.20
C ALA A 193 -7.64 15.61 9.83
N ALA A 194 -8.20 16.80 9.59
CA ALA A 194 -7.95 17.55 8.35
C ALA A 194 -6.50 18.05 8.27
N LEU A 195 -5.95 18.56 9.38
CA LEU A 195 -4.56 19.00 9.45
C LEU A 195 -3.59 17.85 9.21
N GLU A 196 -3.84 16.68 9.81
CA GLU A 196 -3.06 15.45 9.57
C GLU A 196 -3.07 15.03 8.09
N ILE A 197 -4.23 15.10 7.42
CA ILE A 197 -4.32 14.80 5.97
C ILE A 197 -3.47 15.80 5.18
N LEU A 198 -3.59 17.09 5.45
CA LEU A 198 -2.85 18.13 4.73
C LEU A 198 -1.33 17.96 4.92
N GLN A 199 -0.88 17.67 6.14
CA GLN A 199 0.52 17.43 6.43
C GLN A 199 1.06 16.23 5.64
N LEU A 200 0.33 15.11 5.60
CA LEU A 200 0.74 13.92 4.85
C LEU A 200 0.73 14.17 3.34
N GLN A 201 -0.25 14.91 2.83
CA GLN A 201 -0.29 15.29 1.42
C GLN A 201 0.88 16.21 1.05
N HIS A 202 1.25 17.14 1.92
CA HIS A 202 2.39 18.02 1.73
C HIS A 202 3.71 17.24 1.69
N LEU A 203 3.93 16.34 2.66
CA LEU A 203 5.13 15.47 2.67
C LEU A 203 5.24 14.62 1.40
N MET A 204 4.13 14.03 0.94
CA MET A 204 4.14 13.27 -0.32
C MET A 204 4.39 14.17 -1.54
N ALA A 205 3.90 15.41 -1.52
CA ALA A 205 4.14 16.36 -2.60
C ALA A 205 5.61 16.76 -2.68
N GLU A 206 6.25 17.08 -1.55
CA GLU A 206 7.68 17.39 -1.49
C GLU A 206 8.54 16.24 -2.03
N GLU A 207 8.28 15.00 -1.61
CA GLU A 207 9.00 13.82 -2.13
C GLU A 207 8.79 13.63 -3.65
N SER A 208 7.60 13.93 -4.16
CA SER A 208 7.32 13.83 -5.59
C SER A 208 8.02 14.92 -6.42
N GLU A 209 8.14 16.13 -5.87
CA GLU A 209 8.81 17.26 -6.53
C GLU A 209 10.34 17.08 -6.59
N VAL A 210 10.95 16.42 -5.59
CA VAL A 210 12.38 16.06 -5.63
C VAL A 210 12.72 15.13 -6.81
N SER A 211 11.74 14.39 -7.34
CA SER A 211 11.92 13.48 -8.48
C SER A 211 11.67 14.09 -9.87
N ASP A 212 11.02 15.26 -9.95
CA ASP A 212 10.59 15.88 -11.22
C ASP A 212 11.07 17.34 -11.32
N ALA A 213 12.37 17.51 -11.57
CA ALA A 213 12.97 18.82 -11.87
C ALA A 213 12.43 19.47 -13.18
N SER A 214 11.53 18.79 -13.90
CA SER A 214 10.94 19.24 -15.17
C SER A 214 9.48 19.67 -15.08
N ARG A 215 8.82 19.54 -13.92
CA ARG A 215 7.45 20.05 -13.73
C ARG A 215 7.48 21.54 -13.38
N PRO A 216 6.67 22.38 -14.04
CA PRO A 216 6.51 23.77 -13.61
C PRO A 216 5.89 23.76 -12.20
N THR A 217 6.61 24.32 -11.23
CA THR A 217 6.15 24.51 -9.85
C THR A 217 4.85 25.33 -9.85
N VAL A 218 4.01 25.10 -8.84
CA VAL A 218 2.69 25.74 -8.68
C VAL A 218 2.75 27.28 -8.74
N SER A 219 3.92 27.88 -8.47
CA SER A 219 4.21 29.30 -8.68
C SER A 219 4.01 29.77 -10.13
N HIS A 220 4.25 28.93 -11.14
CA HIS A 220 4.05 29.29 -12.55
C HIS A 220 2.56 29.34 -12.93
N VAL A 221 1.72 28.47 -12.37
CA VAL A 221 0.27 28.41 -12.68
C VAL A 221 -0.47 29.62 -12.12
N PHE A 222 -0.05 30.14 -10.96
CA PHE A 222 -0.63 31.36 -10.40
C PHE A 222 -0.04 32.65 -10.98
N SER A 223 1.15 32.60 -11.60
CA SER A 223 1.72 33.75 -12.31
C SER A 223 1.10 33.99 -13.70
N SER A 224 0.66 32.92 -14.39
CA SER A 224 0.01 33.07 -15.71
C SER A 224 -1.43 33.57 -15.61
N SER A 225 -2.15 33.21 -14.53
CA SER A 225 -3.51 33.69 -14.30
C SER A 225 -3.57 35.19 -13.97
N ALA A 226 -2.51 35.78 -13.41
CA ALA A 226 -2.46 37.22 -13.10
C ALA A 226 -2.12 38.09 -14.33
N ALA A 227 -1.52 37.50 -15.37
CA ALA A 227 -1.22 38.21 -16.62
C ALA A 227 -2.45 38.32 -17.54
N GLU A 228 -3.36 37.35 -17.49
CA GLU A 228 -4.56 37.35 -18.36
C GLU A 228 -5.69 38.25 -17.85
N THR A 229 -5.70 38.63 -16.56
CA THR A 229 -6.75 39.51 -16.01
C THR A 229 -6.50 41.01 -16.28
N ASN A 230 -5.29 41.42 -16.67
CA ASN A 230 -4.94 42.83 -16.90
C ASN A 230 -5.15 43.34 -18.34
N CYS A 231 -5.49 42.45 -19.30
CA CYS A 231 -5.77 42.86 -20.68
C CYS A 231 -7.24 43.22 -20.95
N HIS A 232 -8.15 43.04 -19.99
CA HIS A 232 -9.59 43.30 -20.18
C HIS A 232 -10.14 44.53 -19.46
N LEU A 233 -9.28 45.41 -18.95
CA LEU A 233 -9.70 46.63 -18.24
C LEU A 233 -9.21 47.95 -18.88
N ASN A 234 -8.52 47.93 -20.02
CA ASN A 234 -8.06 49.13 -20.73
C ASN A 234 -8.30 49.06 -22.26
N SER A 235 -9.56 48.94 -22.68
CA SER A 235 -10.01 49.35 -24.02
C SER A 235 -11.48 49.69 -24.04
#